data_AF-A0A2D7AXG1-F1
#
_entry.id   AF-A0A2D7AXG1-F1
#
_cell.length_a   1.000
_cell.length_b   1.000
_cell.length_c   1.000
_cell.angle_alpha   90.00
_cell.angle_beta   90.00
_cell.angle_gamma   90.00
#
_symmetry.space_group_name_H-M   'P 1'
#
loop_
_entity.id
_entity.type
_entity.pdbx_description
1 polymer ?
#
loop_
_entity_poly.entity_id
_entity_poly.type
_entity_poly.pdbx_seq_one_letter_code
_entity_poly.pdbx_strand_id
1 'polypeptide(L)'
;LNGKEIDYYPAGLTDQAAVEPIYETMPGWKDSTKGARSWADLPAEAVKYVRRLEELVGKPCALVSTSPEREDVILMKDPFES
;
A
#
# COMPACT_ATOMS: atom_id res chain seq x y z
N LEU A 1 18.68 -13.09 -0.75
CA LEU A 1 19.59 -13.65 0.26
C LEU A 1 20.56 -14.64 -0.39
N ASN A 2 21.88 -14.37 -0.34
CA ASN A 2 22.91 -15.26 -0.91
C ASN A 2 22.64 -15.64 -2.38
N GLY A 3 22.27 -14.65 -3.21
CA GLY A 3 21.95 -14.85 -4.63
C GLY A 3 20.59 -15.48 -4.92
N LYS A 4 19.75 -15.76 -3.91
CA LYS A 4 18.37 -16.22 -4.08
C LYS A 4 17.37 -15.11 -3.79
N GLU A 5 16.36 -15.00 -4.64
CA GLU A 5 15.19 -14.18 -4.35
C GLU A 5 14.34 -14.84 -3.27
N ILE A 6 13.78 -14.02 -2.38
CA ILE A 6 12.88 -14.43 -1.31
C ILE A 6 11.71 -13.43 -1.27
N ASP A 7 10.54 -13.91 -0.88
CA ASP A 7 9.28 -13.16 -0.82
C ASP A 7 8.81 -12.89 0.62
N TYR A 8 9.68 -13.17 1.60
CA TYR A 8 9.42 -12.96 3.02
C TYR A 8 10.54 -12.15 3.68
N TYR A 9 10.21 -11.49 4.79
CA TYR A 9 11.20 -10.79 5.59
C TYR A 9 12.03 -11.79 6.43
N PRO A 10 13.37 -11.83 6.31
CA PRO A 10 14.19 -12.77 7.07
C PRO A 10 14.07 -12.53 8.59
N ALA A 11 14.07 -13.60 9.37
CA ALA A 11 13.94 -13.50 10.83
C ALA A 11 15.25 -13.05 11.54
N GLY A 12 16.41 -13.36 10.95
CA GLY A 12 17.72 -13.09 11.53
C GLY A 12 18.30 -11.74 11.09
N LEU A 13 18.91 -11.01 12.02
CA LEU A 13 19.53 -9.70 11.75
C LEU A 13 20.63 -9.77 10.69
N THR A 14 21.43 -10.85 10.69
CA THR A 14 22.49 -11.06 9.70
C THR A 14 21.93 -11.17 8.28
N ASP A 15 20.84 -11.93 8.11
CA ASP A 15 20.20 -12.11 6.80
C ASP A 15 19.48 -10.83 6.37
N GLN A 16 18.84 -10.11 7.30
CA GLN A 16 18.21 -8.81 7.02
C GLN A 16 19.22 -7.77 6.52
N ALA A 17 20.45 -7.76 7.07
CA ALA A 17 21.51 -6.87 6.63
C ALA A 17 22.11 -7.26 5.26
N ALA A 18 21.90 -8.50 4.82
CA ALA A 18 22.46 -9.06 3.58
C ALA A 18 21.47 -9.10 2.41
N VAL A 19 20.19 -8.81 2.63
CA VAL A 19 19.20 -8.75 1.54
C VAL A 19 19.23 -7.38 0.87
N GLU A 20 19.04 -7.40 -0.44
CA GLU A 20 18.85 -6.19 -1.24
C GLU A 20 17.38 -6.15 -1.69
N PRO A 21 16.70 -5.00 -1.59
CA PRO A 21 15.33 -4.86 -2.04
C PRO A 21 15.25 -4.92 -3.57
N ILE A 22 14.29 -5.68 -4.09
CA ILE A 22 13.92 -5.66 -5.51
C ILE A 22 12.73 -4.72 -5.65
N TYR A 23 12.98 -3.51 -6.16
CA TYR A 23 11.95 -2.49 -6.27
C TYR A 23 11.11 -2.64 -7.54
N GLU A 24 9.81 -2.38 -7.39
CA GLU A 24 8.90 -2.11 -8.50
C GLU A 24 8.71 -0.59 -8.63
N THR A 25 8.72 -0.07 -9.86
CA THR A 25 8.50 1.35 -10.13
C THR A 25 7.13 1.56 -10.77
N MET A 26 6.37 2.52 -10.26
CA MET A 26 5.06 2.89 -10.77
C MET A 26 5.00 4.41 -11.06
N PRO A 27 4.13 4.87 -11.97
CA PRO A 27 3.88 6.29 -12.16
C PRO A 27 3.38 6.94 -10.85
N GLY A 28 3.98 8.08 -10.49
CA GLY A 28 3.49 8.90 -9.38
C GLY A 28 2.34 9.83 -9.79
N TRP A 29 1.80 10.55 -8.82
CA TRP A 29 0.80 11.60 -9.02
C TRP A 29 1.27 12.93 -8.43
N LYS A 30 0.74 14.04 -8.95
CA LYS A 30 1.03 15.40 -8.46
C LYS A 30 -0.14 16.03 -7.72
N ASP A 31 -1.35 15.60 -8.02
CA ASP A 31 -2.57 16.13 -7.41
C ASP A 31 -2.67 15.69 -5.95
N SER A 32 -3.31 16.54 -5.13
CA SER A 32 -3.50 16.26 -3.71
C SER A 32 -4.45 15.08 -3.50
N THR A 33 -4.10 14.21 -2.54
CA THR A 33 -5.01 13.20 -1.99
C THR A 33 -5.72 13.68 -0.72
N LYS A 34 -5.29 14.81 -0.15
CA LYS A 34 -5.76 15.29 1.16
C LYS A 34 -7.26 15.53 1.15
N GLY A 35 -7.97 14.87 2.08
CA GLY A 35 -9.41 15.03 2.27
C GLY A 35 -10.28 14.21 1.33
N ALA A 36 -9.70 13.33 0.50
CA ALA A 36 -10.45 12.40 -0.32
C ALA A 36 -11.24 11.40 0.55
N ARG A 37 -12.51 11.17 0.19
CA ARG A 37 -13.46 10.32 0.93
C ARG A 37 -14.00 9.17 0.10
N SER A 38 -13.65 9.12 -1.18
CA SER A 38 -13.91 8.02 -2.10
C SER A 38 -12.74 7.81 -3.07
N TRP A 39 -12.69 6.66 -3.74
CA TRP A 39 -11.71 6.42 -4.81
C TRP A 39 -11.81 7.40 -5.97
N ALA A 40 -13.03 7.91 -6.24
CA ALA A 40 -13.26 8.86 -7.32
C ALA A 40 -12.61 10.22 -7.03
N ASP A 41 -12.33 10.52 -5.75
CA ASP A 41 -11.64 11.74 -5.33
C ASP A 41 -10.11 11.61 -5.43
N LEU A 42 -9.59 10.39 -5.65
CA LEU A 42 -8.16 10.12 -5.73
C LEU A 42 -7.64 10.19 -7.17
N PRO A 43 -6.38 10.63 -7.37
CA PRO A 43 -5.71 10.49 -8.66
C PRO A 43 -5.66 9.03 -9.09
N ALA A 44 -5.86 8.76 -10.39
CA ALA A 44 -5.90 7.40 -10.92
C ALA A 44 -4.63 6.59 -10.58
N GLU A 45 -3.46 7.22 -10.60
CA GLU A 45 -2.19 6.57 -10.22
C GLU A 45 -2.12 6.22 -8.72
N ALA A 46 -2.74 7.03 -7.84
CA ALA A 46 -2.85 6.72 -6.42
C ALA A 46 -3.73 5.49 -6.19
N VAL A 47 -4.85 5.40 -6.92
CA VAL A 47 -5.72 4.22 -6.88
C VAL A 47 -4.96 2.98 -7.32
N LYS A 48 -4.26 3.03 -8.46
CA LYS A 48 -3.45 1.90 -8.96
C LYS A 48 -2.37 1.47 -7.98
N TYR A 49 -1.71 2.42 -7.31
CA TYR A 49 -0.72 2.13 -6.29
C TYR A 49 -1.31 1.33 -5.13
N VAL A 50 -2.48 1.72 -4.60
CA VAL A 50 -3.14 0.96 -3.52
C VAL A 50 -3.56 -0.43 -4.01
N ARG A 51 -4.11 -0.55 -5.23
CA ARG A 51 -4.45 -1.86 -5.81
C ARG A 51 -3.23 -2.78 -5.95
N ARG A 52 -2.08 -2.23 -6.32
CA ARG A 52 -0.85 -3.01 -6.40
C ARG A 52 -0.39 -3.53 -5.04
N LEU A 53 -0.55 -2.74 -3.98
CA LEU A 53 -0.29 -3.21 -2.62
C LEU A 53 -1.23 -4.34 -2.21
N GLU A 54 -2.52 -4.27 -2.57
CA GLU A 54 -3.48 -5.36 -2.31
C GLU A 54 -3.06 -6.66 -3.00
N GLU A 55 -2.59 -6.60 -4.25
CA GLU A 55 -2.08 -7.75 -5.00
C GLU A 55 -0.85 -8.37 -4.35
N LEU A 56 0.13 -7.54 -3.95
CA LEU A 56 1.37 -7.99 -3.31
C LEU A 56 1.13 -8.61 -1.92
N VAL A 57 0.20 -8.02 -1.15
CA VAL A 57 -0.16 -8.51 0.19
C VAL A 57 -1.15 -9.68 0.12
N GLY A 58 -1.87 -9.84 -0.99
CA GLY A 58 -2.91 -10.84 -1.18
C GLY A 58 -4.17 -10.57 -0.33
N LYS A 59 -4.40 -9.32 0.10
CA LYS A 59 -5.56 -8.92 0.90
C LYS A 59 -6.08 -7.55 0.49
N PRO A 60 -7.40 -7.32 0.56
CA PRO A 60 -7.96 -6.00 0.31
C PRO A 60 -7.55 -5.00 1.39
N CYS A 61 -7.32 -3.77 0.98
CA CYS A 61 -7.16 -2.62 1.85
C CYS A 61 -8.54 -2.28 2.43
N ALA A 62 -8.66 -2.25 3.77
CA ALA A 62 -9.93 -1.95 4.41
C ALA A 62 -10.18 -0.44 4.57
N LEU A 63 -9.12 0.35 4.80
CA LEU A 63 -9.20 1.80 5.02
C LEU A 63 -8.01 2.52 4.39
N VAL A 64 -8.25 3.68 3.79
CA VAL A 64 -7.20 4.62 3.35
C VAL A 64 -7.45 5.97 4.03
N SER A 65 -6.57 6.35 4.98
CA SER A 65 -6.59 7.69 5.60
C SER A 65 -5.87 8.67 4.67
N THR A 66 -6.54 9.79 4.40
CA THR A 66 -6.06 10.81 3.46
C THR A 66 -5.71 12.13 4.14
N SER A 67 -6.02 12.27 5.43
CA SER A 67 -5.61 13.40 6.26
C SER A 67 -5.66 13.05 7.76
N PRO A 68 -5.15 13.91 8.66
CA PRO A 68 -5.30 13.73 10.11
C PRO A 68 -6.75 13.80 10.63
N GLU A 69 -7.67 14.36 9.84
CA GLU A 69 -9.08 14.51 10.23
C GLU A 69 -9.78 13.14 10.23
N ARG A 70 -10.66 12.92 11.21
CA ARG A 70 -11.32 11.62 11.42
C ARG A 70 -12.18 11.21 10.23
N GLU A 71 -12.81 12.17 9.57
CA GLU A 71 -13.74 11.96 8.46
C GLU A 71 -13.02 11.79 7.12
N ASP A 72 -11.71 12.03 7.05
CA ASP A 72 -10.91 11.95 5.82
C ASP A 72 -10.32 10.55 5.66
N VAL A 73 -11.24 9.57 5.61
CA VAL A 73 -10.94 8.15 5.46
C VAL A 73 -11.85 7.55 4.40
N ILE A 74 -11.26 6.82 3.45
CA ILE A 74 -11.99 6.01 2.46
C ILE A 74 -12.21 4.62 3.06
N LEU A 75 -13.47 4.26 3.32
CA LEU A 75 -13.86 2.94 3.80
C LEU A 75 -14.10 2.00 2.61
N MET A 76 -13.40 0.88 2.56
CA MET A 76 -13.47 -0.08 1.45
C MET A 76 -14.42 -1.24 1.69
N LYS A 77 -14.31 -1.78 2.89
CA LYS A 77 -15.18 -2.79 3.46
C LYS A 77 -15.28 -2.42 4.93
N ASP A 78 -16.49 -2.24 5.42
CA ASP A 78 -16.67 -2.05 6.85
C ASP A 78 -16.11 -3.30 7.55
N PRO A 79 -15.08 -3.16 8.42
CA PRO A 79 -14.49 -4.29 9.10
C PRO A 79 -15.46 -4.99 10.07
N PHE A 80 -16.62 -4.41 10.32
CA PHE A 80 -17.69 -4.93 11.16
C PHE A 80 -18.94 -5.36 10.38
N GLU A 81 -19.03 -5.11 9.07
CA GLU A 81 -20.09 -5.67 8.23
C GLU A 81 -19.74 -7.10 7.80
N SER A 82 -20.67 -8.02 8.09
CA SER A 82 -20.59 -9.45 7.77
C SER A 82 -20.66 -9.73 6.27
#